data_AF-A0A8T1V4M7-F1
#
_entry.id   AF-A0A8T1V4M7-F1
#
_cell.length_a   1.000
_cell.length_b   1.000
_cell.length_c   1.000
_cell.angle_alpha   90.00
_cell.angle_beta   90.00
_cell.angle_gamma   90.00
#
_symmetry.space_group_name_H-M   'P 1'
#
loop_
_entity.id
_entity.type
_entity.pdbx_description
1 polymer ?
#
loop_
_entity_poly.entity_id
_entity_poly.type
_entity_poly.pdbx_seq_one_letter_code
_entity_poly.pdbx_strand_id
1 'polypeptide(L)'
;MGEECRGDDWSGDVCEFASKAVYDVLVQQRKIVAASTPQVALGLDEELTREAIAQGTKDKPSELLMWMLVALIEVAYGPIDGALQVAREVAQRVTVQVQGTKREAAGAAAEATQLQKELLDAFTKFEYRGDAAKLFFEHLEQCWEAYLRNPSAYAAPYTAILQSSGLGKSRLLYQLAQDAVSGIVGMTTGVEMRVLYVCMRDQRSSGFPPPTQNLHGWLFGPGQDEFAIAEKL
;
A
#
# COMPACT_ATOMS: atom_id res chain seq x y z
N MET A 1 -12.92 12.26 -1.51
CA MET A 1 -11.55 12.81 -1.60
C MET A 1 -10.65 11.60 -1.61
N GLY A 2 -10.31 11.03 -2.76
CA GLY A 2 -9.37 11.60 -3.72
C GLY A 2 -7.97 11.10 -3.36
N GLU A 3 -7.77 9.78 -3.34
CA GLU A 3 -6.46 9.18 -3.12
C GLU A 3 -5.63 9.37 -4.39
N GLU A 4 -4.69 10.30 -4.30
CA GLU A 4 -3.61 10.49 -5.26
C GLU A 4 -2.67 9.29 -5.10
N CYS A 5 -2.80 8.32 -6.01
CA CYS A 5 -1.80 7.25 -6.15
C CYS A 5 -0.43 7.91 -6.33
N ARG A 6 0.46 7.72 -5.35
CA ARG A 6 1.88 8.05 -5.51
C ARG A 6 2.36 7.35 -6.78
N GLY A 7 2.69 8.13 -7.80
CA GLY A 7 3.31 7.62 -9.00
C GLY A 7 4.66 7.03 -8.60
N ASP A 8 4.82 5.72 -8.79
CA ASP A 8 6.18 5.16 -8.82
C ASP A 8 6.94 5.88 -9.94
N ASP A 9 8.24 6.01 -9.77
CA ASP A 9 9.10 6.75 -10.69
C ASP A 9 9.40 5.91 -11.94
N TRP A 10 8.34 5.54 -12.68
CA TRP A 10 8.37 4.68 -13.86
C TRP A 10 9.12 5.29 -15.05
N SER A 11 9.53 6.56 -14.96
CA SER A 11 10.10 7.32 -16.07
C SER A 11 11.54 6.92 -16.39
N GLY A 12 12.35 6.55 -15.38
CA GLY A 12 13.74 6.13 -15.58
C GLY A 12 13.86 4.83 -16.41
N ASP A 13 13.11 3.80 -16.03
CA ASP A 13 13.11 2.48 -16.69
C ASP A 13 12.61 2.57 -18.15
N VAL A 14 11.64 3.45 -18.40
CA VAL A 14 11.08 3.68 -19.74
C VAL A 14 12.11 4.37 -20.65
N CYS A 15 12.89 5.32 -20.13
CA CYS A 15 13.92 6.03 -20.90
C CYS A 15 15.11 5.14 -21.26
N GLU A 16 15.55 4.29 -20.33
CA GLU A 16 16.62 3.32 -20.56
C GLU A 16 16.18 2.26 -21.59
N PHE A 17 14.95 1.77 -21.47
CA PHE A 17 14.38 0.85 -22.44
C PHE A 17 14.23 1.47 -23.83
N ALA A 18 13.75 2.71 -23.94
CA ALA A 18 13.62 3.41 -25.22
C ALA A 18 14.99 3.58 -25.90
N SER A 19 16.02 3.94 -25.13
CA SER A 19 17.40 4.04 -25.62
C SER A 19 17.95 2.71 -26.14
N LYS A 20 17.66 1.60 -25.44
CA LYS A 20 18.04 0.25 -25.86
C LYS A 20 17.26 -0.22 -27.09
N ALA A 21 15.95 0.01 -27.12
CA ALA A 21 15.07 -0.36 -28.22
C ALA A 21 15.46 0.36 -29.52
N VAL A 22 15.85 1.64 -29.44
CA VAL A 22 16.37 2.39 -30.60
C VAL A 22 17.66 1.78 -31.11
N TYR A 23 18.61 1.48 -30.23
CA TYR A 23 19.87 0.85 -30.60
C TYR A 23 19.64 -0.51 -31.30
N ASP A 24 18.79 -1.36 -30.73
CA ASP A 24 18.48 -2.67 -31.30
C ASP A 24 17.85 -2.57 -32.69
N VAL A 25 16.94 -1.61 -32.91
CA VAL A 25 16.29 -1.40 -34.22
C VAL A 25 17.30 -0.87 -35.25
N LEU A 26 18.17 0.07 -34.86
CA LEU A 26 19.22 0.63 -35.73
C LEU A 26 20.25 -0.45 -36.14
N VAL A 27 20.64 -1.32 -35.22
CA VAL A 27 21.56 -2.45 -35.47
C VAL A 27 20.90 -3.53 -36.34
N GLN A 28 19.63 -3.87 -36.08
CA GLN A 28 18.90 -4.86 -36.88
C GLN A 28 18.71 -4.41 -38.32
N GLN A 29 18.53 -3.11 -38.56
CA GLN A 29 18.29 -2.61 -39.90
C GLN A 29 19.55 -2.52 -40.79
N ARG A 30 20.77 -2.76 -40.26
CA ARG A 30 22.10 -2.88 -40.93
C ARG A 30 22.49 -1.87 -42.04
N LYS A 31 21.58 -0.97 -42.43
CA LYS A 31 21.73 0.04 -43.48
C LYS A 31 21.90 1.45 -42.91
N ILE A 32 21.71 1.62 -41.60
CA ILE A 32 21.56 2.93 -40.96
C ILE A 32 22.72 3.24 -40.02
N VAL A 33 23.13 2.28 -39.19
CA VAL A 33 24.24 2.44 -38.24
C VAL A 33 25.10 1.17 -38.24
N ALA A 34 26.43 1.31 -38.30
CA ALA A 34 27.33 0.17 -38.20
C ALA A 34 27.27 -0.41 -36.77
N ALA A 35 27.34 -1.74 -36.62
CA ALA A 35 27.31 -2.41 -35.31
C ALA A 35 28.45 -2.00 -34.36
N SER A 36 29.45 -1.27 -34.85
CA SER A 36 30.55 -0.69 -34.08
C SER A 36 30.24 0.69 -33.47
N THR A 37 29.06 1.25 -33.74
CA THR A 37 28.69 2.59 -33.24
C THR A 37 28.24 2.48 -31.79
N PRO A 38 28.79 3.28 -30.86
CA PRO A 38 28.41 3.21 -29.45
C PRO A 38 26.96 3.63 -29.24
N GLN A 39 26.28 2.97 -28.30
CA GLN A 39 24.93 3.33 -27.88
C GLN A 39 24.93 4.73 -27.27
N VAL A 40 24.10 5.62 -27.80
CA VAL A 40 23.88 6.96 -27.26
C VAL A 40 22.58 6.96 -26.47
N ALA A 41 22.62 7.45 -25.22
CA ALA A 41 21.43 7.64 -24.41
C ALA A 41 20.58 8.77 -25.00
N LEU A 42 19.30 8.49 -25.26
CA LEU A 42 18.36 9.50 -25.72
C LEU A 42 17.88 10.26 -24.50
N GLY A 43 18.25 11.54 -24.38
CA GLY A 43 17.83 12.42 -23.29
C GLY A 43 16.34 12.77 -23.39
N LEU A 44 15.48 11.77 -23.16
CA LEU A 44 14.03 11.92 -23.12
C LEU A 44 13.64 12.72 -21.87
N ASP A 45 12.89 13.79 -22.08
CA ASP A 45 12.26 14.54 -21.00
C ASP A 45 11.18 13.66 -20.35
N GLU A 46 11.35 13.35 -19.07
CA GLU A 46 10.50 12.42 -18.32
C GLU A 46 9.04 12.88 -18.21
N GLU A 47 8.81 14.19 -18.17
CA GLU A 47 7.50 14.79 -17.96
C GLU A 47 6.67 14.78 -19.25
N LEU A 48 7.30 15.12 -20.38
CA LEU A 48 6.73 14.96 -21.72
C LEU A 48 6.48 13.49 -22.07
N THR A 49 7.35 12.58 -21.62
CA THR A 49 7.17 11.12 -21.81
C THR A 49 5.95 10.62 -21.04
N ARG A 50 5.75 11.07 -19.80
CA ARG A 50 4.55 10.77 -19.00
C ARG A 50 3.28 11.29 -19.66
N GLU A 51 3.29 12.52 -20.18
CA GLU A 51 2.11 13.14 -20.80
C GLU A 51 1.71 12.46 -22.12
N ALA A 52 2.68 12.11 -22.96
CA ALA A 52 2.45 11.33 -24.18
C ALA A 52 1.91 9.92 -23.89
N ILE A 53 2.42 9.26 -22.84
CA ILE A 53 1.94 7.94 -22.38
C ILE A 53 0.52 8.04 -21.80
N ALA A 54 0.22 9.06 -21.01
CA ALA A 54 -1.10 9.27 -20.39
C ALA A 54 -2.20 9.52 -21.43
N GLN A 55 -1.90 10.31 -22.47
CA GLN A 55 -2.83 10.60 -23.57
C GLN A 55 -3.02 9.41 -24.54
N GLY A 56 -2.13 8.41 -24.50
CA GLY A 56 -2.17 7.21 -25.33
C GLY A 56 -3.31 6.23 -25.09
N THR A 57 -4.26 6.57 -24.22
CA THR A 57 -5.41 5.73 -23.89
C THR A 57 -6.67 6.04 -24.72
N LYS A 58 -6.64 7.06 -25.60
CA LYS A 58 -7.82 7.52 -26.37
C LYS A 58 -7.55 7.79 -27.88
N ASP A 59 -6.88 6.88 -28.57
CA ASP A 59 -6.82 6.76 -30.05
C ASP A 59 -5.71 7.44 -30.89
N LYS A 60 -4.81 8.31 -30.40
CA LYS A 60 -3.61 8.72 -31.18
C LYS A 60 -2.33 9.00 -30.35
N PRO A 61 -1.79 8.01 -29.61
CA PRO A 61 -0.55 8.16 -28.83
C PRO A 61 0.69 8.40 -29.68
N SER A 62 0.63 7.97 -30.94
CA SER A 62 1.81 7.63 -31.73
C SER A 62 2.48 8.82 -32.39
N GLU A 63 1.85 10.00 -32.47
CA GLU A 63 2.45 11.08 -33.26
C GLU A 63 3.42 11.94 -32.45
N LEU A 64 3.05 12.37 -31.24
CA LEU A 64 3.91 13.24 -30.43
C LEU A 64 5.18 12.50 -29.97
N LEU A 65 5.02 11.28 -29.44
CA LEU A 65 6.13 10.41 -29.06
C LEU A 65 7.00 10.04 -30.26
N MET A 66 6.41 9.80 -31.43
CA MET A 66 7.16 9.53 -32.67
C MET A 66 7.96 10.75 -33.11
N TRP A 67 7.38 11.95 -33.15
CA TRP A 67 8.10 13.17 -33.52
C TRP A 67 9.25 13.48 -32.56
N MET A 68 9.05 13.28 -31.25
CA MET A 68 10.11 13.39 -30.26
C MET A 68 11.23 12.37 -30.50
N LEU A 69 10.89 11.10 -30.71
CA LEU A 69 11.87 10.05 -30.99
C LEU A 69 12.60 10.29 -32.31
N VAL A 70 11.92 10.78 -33.36
CA VAL A 70 12.56 11.18 -34.62
C VAL A 70 13.59 12.27 -34.37
N ALA A 71 13.21 13.35 -33.68
CA ALA A 71 14.13 14.46 -33.39
C ALA A 71 15.33 13.99 -32.55
N LEU A 72 15.11 13.13 -31.55
CA LEU A 72 16.18 12.60 -30.71
C LEU A 72 17.11 11.63 -31.47
N ILE A 73 16.57 10.80 -32.36
CA ILE A 73 17.36 9.91 -33.23
C ILE A 73 18.21 10.74 -34.19
N GLU A 74 17.63 11.78 -34.81
CA GLU A 74 18.36 12.67 -35.70
C GLU A 74 19.46 13.45 -34.99
N VAL A 75 19.22 13.90 -33.74
CA VAL A 75 20.24 14.56 -32.91
C VAL A 75 21.36 13.60 -32.52
N ALA A 76 21.02 12.36 -32.15
CA ALA A 76 22.00 11.39 -31.65
C ALA A 76 22.85 10.74 -32.75
N TYR A 77 22.27 10.51 -33.94
CA TYR A 77 22.90 9.72 -35.01
C TYR A 77 22.99 10.47 -36.35
N GLY A 78 22.54 11.73 -36.42
CA GLY A 78 22.48 12.53 -37.64
C GLY A 78 21.23 12.25 -38.49
N PRO A 79 21.04 12.99 -39.59
CA PRO A 79 19.92 12.77 -40.50
C PRO A 79 19.97 11.35 -41.09
N ILE A 80 18.93 10.58 -40.80
CA ILE A 80 18.83 9.16 -41.15
C ILE A 80 17.65 8.95 -42.10
N ASP A 81 17.92 8.35 -43.26
CA ASP A 81 16.86 7.83 -44.14
C ASP A 81 16.10 6.70 -43.42
N GLY A 82 14.80 6.90 -43.18
CA GLY A 82 13.95 5.94 -42.47
C GLY A 82 13.82 6.18 -40.97
N ALA A 83 14.31 7.31 -40.43
CA ALA A 83 14.18 7.68 -39.02
C ALA A 83 12.72 7.60 -38.51
N LEU A 84 11.76 7.99 -39.35
CA LEU A 84 10.33 7.89 -39.05
C LEU A 84 9.86 6.45 -38.80
N GLN A 85 10.37 5.49 -39.56
CA GLN A 85 10.01 4.07 -39.42
C GLN A 85 10.64 3.47 -38.15
N VAL A 86 11.89 3.82 -37.86
CA VAL A 86 12.59 3.45 -36.61
C VAL A 86 11.86 4.01 -35.39
N ALA A 87 11.54 5.30 -35.40
CA ALA A 87 10.82 5.97 -34.32
C ALA A 87 9.43 5.35 -34.08
N ARG A 88 8.73 4.96 -35.14
CA ARG A 88 7.41 4.32 -35.04
C ARG A 88 7.48 2.94 -34.38
N GLU A 89 8.45 2.13 -34.77
CA GLU A 89 8.68 0.79 -34.19
C GLU A 89 9.04 0.89 -32.69
N VAL A 90 9.89 1.85 -32.33
CA VAL A 90 10.29 2.11 -30.95
C VAL A 90 9.11 2.59 -30.10
N ALA A 91 8.33 3.55 -30.61
CA ALA A 91 7.14 4.05 -29.93
C ALA A 91 6.12 2.92 -29.65
N GLN A 92 5.95 1.98 -30.59
CA GLN A 92 5.11 0.80 -30.39
C GLN A 92 5.65 -0.11 -29.29
N ARG A 93 6.95 -0.41 -29.27
CA ARG A 93 7.57 -1.28 -28.25
C ARG A 93 7.47 -0.68 -26.84
N VAL A 94 7.75 0.62 -26.69
CA VAL A 94 7.62 1.34 -25.42
C VAL A 94 6.17 1.29 -24.93
N THR A 95 5.20 1.52 -25.83
CA THR A 95 3.77 1.48 -25.48
C THR A 95 3.34 0.09 -24.97
N VAL A 96 3.78 -0.99 -25.63
CA VAL A 96 3.44 -2.36 -25.22
C VAL A 96 3.99 -2.70 -23.84
N GLN A 97 5.23 -2.31 -23.53
CA GLN A 97 5.84 -2.59 -22.22
C GLN A 97 5.16 -1.83 -21.08
N VAL A 98 4.82 -0.55 -21.30
CA VAL A 98 4.09 0.26 -20.31
C VAL A 98 2.70 -0.34 -20.03
N GLN A 99 2.05 -0.86 -21.06
CA GLN A 99 0.77 -1.58 -20.87
C GLN A 99 0.94 -2.90 -20.11
N GLY A 100 2.03 -3.64 -20.34
CA GLY A 100 2.36 -4.88 -19.62
C GLY A 100 2.56 -4.64 -18.12
N THR A 101 3.45 -3.71 -17.77
CA THR A 101 3.74 -3.34 -16.38
C THR A 101 2.51 -2.82 -15.63
N LYS A 102 1.68 -2.00 -16.29
CA LYS A 102 0.41 -1.53 -15.72
C LYS A 102 -0.57 -2.67 -15.42
N ARG A 103 -0.62 -3.70 -16.27
CA ARG A 103 -1.45 -4.89 -16.03
C ARG A 103 -0.93 -5.72 -14.86
N GLU A 104 0.38 -5.86 -14.73
CA GLU A 104 1.01 -6.56 -13.60
C GLU A 104 0.75 -5.84 -12.28
N ALA A 105 0.91 -4.51 -12.23
CA ALA A 105 0.58 -3.70 -11.06
C ALA A 105 -0.91 -3.80 -10.68
N ALA A 106 -1.81 -3.79 -11.67
CA ALA A 106 -3.24 -3.98 -11.43
C ALA A 106 -3.56 -5.39 -10.90
N GLY A 107 -2.86 -6.42 -11.37
CA GLY A 107 -2.96 -7.78 -10.85
C GLY A 107 -2.53 -7.87 -9.39
N ALA A 108 -1.36 -7.32 -9.06
CA ALA A 108 -0.84 -7.30 -7.69
C ALA A 108 -1.77 -6.55 -6.71
N ALA A 109 -2.35 -5.43 -7.15
CA ALA A 109 -3.33 -4.68 -6.36
C ALA A 109 -4.62 -5.49 -6.10
N ALA A 110 -5.10 -6.23 -7.10
CA ALA A 110 -6.26 -7.09 -6.95
C ALA A 110 -6.00 -8.26 -5.98
N GLU A 111 -4.82 -8.88 -6.05
CA GLU A 111 -4.41 -9.94 -5.12
C GLU A 111 -4.27 -9.43 -3.68
N ALA A 112 -3.65 -8.26 -3.47
CA ALA A 112 -3.55 -7.64 -2.15
C ALA A 112 -4.92 -7.35 -1.53
N THR A 113 -5.87 -6.88 -2.36
CA THR A 113 -7.26 -6.63 -1.94
C THR A 113 -7.95 -7.92 -1.51
N GLN A 114 -7.75 -9.00 -2.25
CA GLN A 114 -8.31 -10.32 -1.94
C GLN A 114 -7.74 -10.89 -0.64
N LEU A 115 -6.42 -10.83 -0.45
CA LEU A 115 -5.77 -11.27 0.79
C LEU A 115 -6.28 -10.49 2.01
N GLN A 116 -6.45 -9.17 1.88
CA GLN A 116 -6.98 -8.35 2.97
C GLN A 116 -8.39 -8.76 3.37
N LYS A 117 -9.24 -9.11 2.40
CA LYS A 117 -10.58 -9.64 2.64
C LYS A 117 -10.55 -10.99 3.36
N GLU A 118 -9.65 -11.89 2.97
CA GLU A 118 -9.47 -13.20 3.62
C GLU A 118 -8.98 -13.06 5.06
N LEU A 119 -8.03 -12.15 5.31
CA LEU A 119 -7.56 -11.85 6.67
C LEU A 119 -8.67 -11.26 7.54
N LEU A 120 -9.51 -10.38 6.97
CA LEU A 120 -10.67 -9.83 7.68
C LEU A 120 -11.68 -10.92 8.04
N ASP A 121 -11.96 -11.82 7.10
CA ASP A 121 -12.87 -12.95 7.32
C ASP A 121 -12.32 -13.90 8.38
N ALA A 122 -11.02 -14.25 8.32
CA ALA A 122 -10.36 -15.05 9.34
C ALA A 122 -10.36 -14.36 10.72
N PHE A 123 -10.26 -13.03 10.77
CA PHE A 123 -10.24 -12.27 12.02
C PHE A 123 -11.63 -12.08 12.64
N THR A 124 -12.68 -11.97 11.83
CA THR A 124 -14.02 -11.59 12.30
C THR A 124 -15.03 -12.72 12.27
N LYS A 125 -14.97 -13.59 11.27
CA LYS A 125 -15.98 -14.63 11.03
C LYS A 125 -15.57 -16.00 11.59
N PHE A 126 -14.27 -16.30 11.57
CA PHE A 126 -13.83 -17.62 12.00
C PHE A 126 -13.88 -17.73 13.52
N GLU A 127 -14.28 -18.91 13.99
CA GLU A 127 -14.35 -19.23 15.40
C GLU A 127 -12.98 -19.10 16.06
N TYR A 128 -12.96 -18.42 17.20
CA TYR A 128 -11.75 -18.35 18.01
C TYR A 128 -11.49 -19.68 18.69
N ARG A 129 -10.29 -20.21 18.53
CA ARG A 129 -9.88 -21.48 19.13
C ARG A 129 -8.94 -21.23 20.30
N GLY A 130 -9.35 -21.67 21.49
CA GLY A 130 -8.57 -21.60 22.72
C GLY A 130 -9.29 -20.81 23.81
N ASP A 131 -8.66 -20.75 24.98
CA ASP A 131 -9.18 -20.16 26.21
C ASP A 131 -8.46 -18.87 26.62
N ALA A 132 -7.50 -18.40 25.82
CA ALA A 132 -6.67 -17.26 26.20
C ALA A 132 -7.46 -15.97 26.45
N ALA A 133 -8.60 -15.75 25.78
CA ALA A 133 -9.49 -14.61 26.06
C ALA A 133 -10.07 -14.67 27.48
N LYS A 134 -10.51 -15.87 27.90
CA LYS A 134 -11.00 -16.14 29.24
C LYS A 134 -9.89 -15.98 30.29
N LEU A 135 -8.72 -16.59 30.06
CA LEU A 135 -7.58 -16.47 30.98
C LEU A 135 -7.10 -15.01 31.11
N PHE A 136 -7.14 -14.26 30.01
CA PHE A 136 -6.80 -12.84 30.03
C PHE A 136 -7.85 -12.02 30.79
N PHE A 137 -9.14 -12.35 30.67
CA PHE A 137 -10.18 -11.72 31.48
C PHE A 137 -9.97 -11.97 32.99
N GLU A 138 -9.76 -13.23 33.39
CA GLU A 138 -9.48 -13.58 34.79
C GLU A 138 -8.27 -12.81 35.34
N HIS A 139 -7.25 -12.60 34.50
CA HIS A 139 -6.10 -11.76 34.85
C HIS A 139 -6.49 -10.28 35.03
N LEU A 140 -7.30 -9.72 34.13
CA LEU A 140 -7.77 -8.33 34.25
C LEU A 140 -8.59 -8.12 35.52
N GLU A 141 -9.42 -9.08 35.93
CA GLU A 141 -10.17 -9.00 37.18
C GLU A 141 -9.24 -8.97 38.39
N GLN A 142 -8.24 -9.84 38.43
CA GLN A 142 -7.24 -9.84 39.51
C GLN A 142 -6.49 -8.50 39.59
N CYS A 143 -6.10 -7.94 38.43
CA CYS A 143 -5.48 -6.62 38.36
C CYS A 143 -6.42 -5.53 38.88
N TRP A 144 -7.69 -5.58 38.48
CA TRP A 144 -8.69 -4.60 38.91
C TRP A 144 -8.94 -4.66 40.42
N GLU A 145 -9.08 -5.84 41.00
CA GLU A 145 -9.19 -6.02 42.45
C GLU A 145 -7.95 -5.52 43.20
N ALA A 146 -6.76 -5.78 42.66
CA ALA A 146 -5.51 -5.31 43.24
C ALA A 146 -5.42 -3.77 43.21
N TYR A 147 -5.88 -3.15 42.11
CA TYR A 147 -5.99 -1.71 41.98
C TYR A 147 -7.00 -1.13 42.99
N LEU A 148 -8.20 -1.70 43.09
CA LEU A 148 -9.23 -1.25 44.04
C LEU A 148 -8.77 -1.34 45.50
N ARG A 149 -8.00 -2.37 45.86
CA ARG A 149 -7.46 -2.55 47.22
C ARG A 149 -6.41 -1.52 47.59
N ASN A 150 -5.60 -1.07 46.62
CA ASN A 150 -4.58 -0.04 46.87
C ASN A 150 -4.33 0.83 45.62
N PRO A 151 -5.22 1.80 45.33
CA PRO A 151 -5.08 2.63 44.14
C PRO A 151 -3.77 3.43 44.12
N SER A 152 -3.32 3.87 45.30
CA SER A 152 -2.10 4.68 45.45
C SER A 152 -0.81 3.96 45.08
N ALA A 153 -0.82 2.62 44.99
CA ALA A 153 0.34 1.85 44.55
C ALA A 153 0.52 1.81 43.02
N TYR A 154 -0.46 2.31 42.25
CA TYR A 154 -0.45 2.26 40.80
C TYR A 154 -0.53 3.68 40.23
N ALA A 155 0.22 3.93 39.16
CA ALA A 155 0.14 5.21 38.45
C ALA A 155 -1.21 5.37 37.73
N ALA A 156 -1.76 4.28 37.21
CA ALA A 156 -3.05 4.22 36.53
C ALA A 156 -3.47 2.75 36.31
N PRO A 157 -4.77 2.46 36.06
CA PRO A 157 -5.29 1.11 35.86
C PRO A 157 -5.04 0.60 34.42
N TYR A 158 -3.77 0.44 34.05
CA TYR A 158 -3.39 -0.07 32.72
C TYR A 158 -2.70 -1.44 32.81
N THR A 159 -3.04 -2.32 31.86
CA THR A 159 -2.34 -3.59 31.63
C THR A 159 -1.79 -3.60 30.20
N ALA A 160 -0.54 -4.04 30.05
CA ALA A 160 0.13 -4.13 28.75
C ALA A 160 0.42 -5.58 28.36
N ILE A 161 0.11 -5.94 27.11
CA ILE A 161 0.47 -7.24 26.53
C ILE A 161 1.71 -7.05 25.64
N LEU A 162 2.86 -7.54 26.11
CA LEU A 162 4.13 -7.48 25.40
C LEU A 162 4.46 -8.83 24.79
N GLN A 163 4.30 -8.95 23.47
CA GLN A 163 4.52 -10.20 22.75
C GLN A 163 4.93 -9.94 21.30
N SER A 164 5.66 -10.89 20.68
CA SER A 164 6.09 -10.82 19.28
C SER A 164 4.93 -10.59 18.29
N SER A 165 5.25 -10.01 17.14
CA SER A 165 4.29 -9.80 16.05
C SER A 165 3.70 -11.13 15.56
N GLY A 166 2.45 -11.12 15.09
CA GLY A 166 1.78 -12.30 14.53
C GLY A 166 1.18 -13.29 15.54
N LEU A 167 1.48 -13.16 16.84
CA LEU A 167 1.00 -14.12 17.85
C LEU A 167 -0.43 -13.86 18.39
N GLY A 168 -1.26 -13.15 17.62
CA GLY A 168 -2.70 -13.09 17.92
C GLY A 168 -3.18 -12.06 18.95
N LYS A 169 -2.32 -11.15 19.45
CA LYS A 169 -2.71 -10.08 20.41
C LYS A 169 -4.01 -9.35 20.03
N SER A 170 -4.13 -8.90 18.78
CA SER A 170 -5.32 -8.20 18.30
C SER A 170 -6.56 -9.10 18.29
N ARG A 171 -6.40 -10.38 17.95
CA ARG A 171 -7.51 -11.34 17.90
C ARG A 171 -7.98 -11.68 19.30
N LEU A 172 -7.05 -11.81 20.26
CA LEU A 172 -7.34 -11.97 21.68
C LEU A 172 -8.22 -10.83 22.21
N LEU A 173 -7.81 -9.57 21.99
CA LEU A 173 -8.56 -8.40 22.46
C LEU A 173 -9.92 -8.26 21.77
N TYR A 174 -9.99 -8.57 20.48
CA TYR A 174 -11.25 -8.60 19.74
C TYR A 174 -12.20 -9.69 20.27
N GLN A 175 -11.67 -10.88 20.58
CA GLN A 175 -12.48 -11.96 21.15
C GLN A 175 -13.00 -11.59 22.54
N LEU A 176 -12.16 -11.01 23.40
CA LEU A 176 -12.58 -10.51 24.71
C LEU A 176 -13.75 -9.52 24.56
N ALA A 177 -13.71 -8.65 23.56
CA ALA A 177 -14.81 -7.71 23.31
C ALA A 177 -16.10 -8.41 22.86
N GLN A 178 -16.02 -9.43 22.02
CA GLN A 178 -17.18 -10.24 21.63
C GLN A 178 -17.76 -11.04 22.79
N ASP A 179 -16.90 -11.62 23.63
CA ASP A 179 -17.31 -12.40 24.79
C ASP A 179 -18.01 -11.53 25.85
N ALA A 180 -17.54 -10.28 26.02
CA ALA A 180 -18.16 -9.28 26.90
C ALA A 180 -19.57 -8.89 26.40
N VAL A 181 -19.74 -8.66 25.10
CA VAL A 181 -21.07 -8.38 24.49
C VAL A 181 -22.01 -9.58 24.63
N SER A 182 -21.47 -10.80 24.53
CA SER A 182 -22.25 -12.03 24.61
C SER A 182 -22.60 -12.44 26.05
N GLY A 183 -22.10 -11.71 27.05
CA GLY A 183 -22.31 -12.01 28.48
C GLY A 183 -21.59 -13.26 28.98
N ILE A 184 -20.69 -13.85 28.18
CA ILE A 184 -19.88 -15.01 28.56
C ILE A 184 -18.89 -14.59 29.64
N VAL A 185 -18.29 -13.42 29.44
CA VAL A 185 -17.34 -12.77 30.33
C VAL A 185 -18.15 -11.93 31.33
N GLY A 186 -18.53 -12.55 32.44
CA GLY A 186 -19.34 -11.93 33.50
C GLY A 186 -20.29 -12.91 34.21
N MET A 187 -20.71 -14.00 33.55
CA MET A 187 -21.51 -15.07 34.19
C MET A 187 -20.75 -15.81 35.29
N THR A 188 -19.43 -15.92 35.18
CA THR A 188 -18.59 -16.67 36.13
C THR A 188 -18.18 -15.88 37.37
N THR A 189 -18.20 -14.54 37.30
CA THR A 189 -17.58 -13.69 38.33
C THR A 189 -18.46 -12.52 38.80
N GLY A 190 -19.59 -12.26 38.14
CA GLY A 190 -20.54 -11.20 38.52
C GLY A 190 -20.08 -9.78 38.17
N VAL A 191 -18.96 -9.62 37.47
CA VAL A 191 -18.44 -8.33 37.00
C VAL A 191 -18.96 -8.06 35.59
N GLU A 192 -19.70 -6.96 35.41
CA GLU A 192 -20.12 -6.49 34.08
C GLU A 192 -18.99 -5.67 33.45
N MET A 193 -18.32 -6.23 32.44
CA MET A 193 -17.27 -5.54 31.70
C MET A 193 -17.79 -5.08 30.33
N ARG A 194 -17.49 -3.84 29.95
CA ARG A 194 -17.65 -3.34 28.57
C ARG A 194 -16.28 -3.12 27.96
N VAL A 195 -16.06 -3.69 26.79
CA VAL A 195 -14.76 -3.67 26.13
C VAL A 195 -14.88 -2.94 24.80
N LEU A 196 -14.11 -1.86 24.67
CA LEU A 196 -13.94 -1.13 23.41
C LEU A 196 -12.59 -1.51 22.79
N TYR A 197 -12.63 -2.23 21.67
CA TYR A 197 -11.42 -2.57 20.92
C TYR A 197 -11.05 -1.44 19.95
N VAL A 198 -9.82 -0.92 20.07
CA VAL A 198 -9.27 0.12 19.16
C VAL A 198 -7.90 -0.32 18.65
N CYS A 199 -7.73 -0.39 17.33
CA CYS A 199 -6.44 -0.63 16.69
C CYS A 199 -5.77 0.71 16.36
N MET A 200 -4.76 1.10 17.13
CA MET A 200 -4.02 2.38 17.02
C MET A 200 -2.83 2.30 16.05
N ARG A 201 -2.89 1.42 15.06
CA ARG A 201 -1.81 1.24 14.08
C ARG A 201 -1.65 2.51 13.22
N ASP A 202 -0.43 2.80 12.76
CA ASP A 202 -0.21 3.86 11.77
C ASP A 202 -1.03 3.57 10.50
N GLN A 203 -1.67 4.59 9.94
CA GLN A 203 -2.40 4.51 8.67
C GLN A 203 -1.52 4.05 7.50
N ARG A 204 -0.20 4.25 7.60
CA ARG A 204 0.78 3.82 6.59
C ARG A 204 1.22 2.36 6.75
N SER A 205 0.87 1.70 7.85
CA SER A 205 1.29 0.32 8.09
C SER A 205 0.42 -0.68 7.31
N SER A 206 1.06 -1.56 6.55
CA SER A 206 0.41 -2.68 5.84
C SER A 206 -0.04 -3.84 6.73
N GLY A 207 0.34 -3.84 8.02
CA GLY A 207 0.01 -4.96 8.91
C GLY A 207 -1.45 -4.99 9.37
N PHE A 208 -1.90 -6.16 9.78
CA PHE A 208 -3.29 -6.47 10.12
C PHE A 208 -3.49 -6.63 11.66
N PRO A 209 -4.69 -6.35 12.23
CA PRO A 209 -5.84 -5.71 11.61
C PRO A 209 -5.57 -4.24 11.25
N PRO A 210 -6.32 -3.67 10.28
CA PRO A 210 -6.19 -2.27 9.90
C PRO A 210 -6.51 -1.34 11.08
N PRO A 211 -6.02 -0.09 11.05
CA PRO A 211 -6.31 0.87 12.10
C PRO A 211 -7.80 1.20 12.18
N THR A 212 -8.29 1.46 13.39
CA THR A 212 -9.68 1.86 13.62
C THR A 212 -9.85 3.36 13.39
N GLN A 213 -9.84 3.76 12.11
CA GLN A 213 -9.68 5.16 11.67
C GLN A 213 -10.69 6.14 12.30
N ASN A 214 -11.98 5.78 12.34
CA ASN A 214 -13.04 6.67 12.85
C ASN A 214 -12.96 6.89 14.37
N LEU A 215 -12.53 5.88 15.13
CA LEU A 215 -12.41 5.96 16.58
C LEU A 215 -11.16 6.75 16.99
N HIS A 216 -10.06 6.65 16.24
CA HIS A 216 -8.85 7.42 16.53
C HIS A 216 -9.11 8.94 16.52
N GLY A 217 -9.76 9.47 15.47
CA GLY A 217 -10.08 10.90 15.40
C GLY A 217 -11.11 11.34 16.43
N TRP A 218 -12.02 10.45 16.83
CA TRP A 218 -13.03 10.72 17.85
C TRP A 218 -12.45 10.73 19.28
N LEU A 219 -11.55 9.79 19.61
CA LEU A 219 -10.89 9.67 20.92
C LEU A 219 -9.73 10.65 21.12
N PHE A 220 -8.94 10.91 20.08
CA PHE A 220 -7.69 11.68 20.16
C PHE A 220 -7.66 12.82 19.15
N GLY A 221 -8.80 13.48 18.97
CA GLY A 221 -8.91 14.63 18.08
C GLY A 221 -7.99 15.78 18.51
N PRO A 222 -7.50 16.61 17.57
CA PRO A 222 -6.65 17.74 17.92
C PRO A 222 -7.36 18.70 18.89
N GLY A 223 -6.66 19.09 19.97
CA GLY A 223 -7.18 20.01 20.99
C GLY A 223 -8.04 19.37 22.08
N GLN A 224 -8.11 18.04 22.16
CA GLN A 224 -8.76 17.34 23.26
C GLN A 224 -7.80 17.17 24.44
N ASP A 225 -8.27 17.50 25.64
CA ASP A 225 -7.58 17.27 26.90
C ASP A 225 -8.05 15.96 27.57
N GLU A 226 -7.35 15.55 28.62
CA GLU A 226 -7.64 14.31 29.35
C GLU A 226 -9.09 14.26 29.87
N PHE A 227 -9.65 15.40 30.25
CA PHE A 227 -11.02 15.51 30.76
C PHE A 227 -12.05 15.24 29.65
N ALA A 228 -11.87 15.83 28.48
CA ALA A 228 -12.73 15.62 27.31
C ALA A 228 -12.66 14.18 26.76
N ILE A 229 -11.56 13.47 27.01
CA ILE A 229 -11.42 12.05 26.67
C ILE A 229 -12.14 11.19 27.71
N ALA A 230 -12.00 11.51 29.00
CA ALA A 230 -12.64 10.78 30.09
C ALA A 230 -14.18 10.83 30.04
N GLU A 231 -14.80 11.95 29.66
CA GLU A 231 -16.26 12.04 29.52
C GLU A 231 -16.86 11.12 28.44
N LYS A 232 -16.04 10.61 27.51
CA LYS A 232 -16.50 9.75 26.41
C LYS A 232 -16.45 8.25 26.74
N LEU A 233 -15.77 7.87 27.83
CA LEU A 233 -15.49 6.50 28.26
C LEU A 233 -16.35 6.12 29.46
#